data_AF-A0A942KTE2-F1
#
_entry.id   AF-A0A942KTE2-F1
#
_cell.length_a   1.000
_cell.length_b   1.000
_cell.length_c   1.000
_cell.angle_alpha   90.00
_cell.angle_beta   90.00
_cell.angle_gamma   90.00
#
_symmetry.space_group_name_H-M   'P 1'
#
loop_
_entity.id
_entity.type
_entity.pdbx_description
1 polymer ?
#
loop_
_entity_poly.entity_id
_entity_poly.type
_entity_poly.pdbx_seq_one_letter_code
_entity_poly.pdbx_strand_id
1 'polypeptide(L)' 'MRINNNLMAMNTYRQLGANQANTARSLEKLSSGLRINRAGDDAAGLAISEKMRGQIQ' A
#
# COMPACT_ATOMS: atom_id res chain seq x y z
N MET A 1 -21.48 6.07 -30.35
CA MET A 1 -20.78 6.73 -29.22
C MET A 1 -21.82 7.31 -28.28
N ARG A 2 -21.91 6.85 -27.03
CA ARG A 2 -22.80 7.49 -26.03
C ARG A 2 -22.02 8.64 -25.38
N ILE A 3 -22.41 9.88 -25.70
CA ILE A 3 -21.74 11.12 -25.24
C ILE A 3 -21.74 11.25 -23.70
N ASN A 4 -22.70 10.62 -23.01
CA ASN A 4 -22.86 10.75 -21.56
C ASN A 4 -21.87 9.97 -20.69
N ASN A 5 -21.12 8.99 -21.22
CA ASN A 5 -20.24 8.18 -20.38
C ASN A 5 -18.88 7.98 -21.06
N ASN A 6 -17.86 8.62 -20.50
CA ASN A 6 -16.49 8.50 -20.99
C ASN A 6 -15.79 7.34 -20.26
N LEU A 7 -15.96 6.14 -20.79
CA LEU A 7 -15.38 4.91 -20.26
C LEU A 7 -13.84 4.98 -20.15
N MET A 8 -13.18 5.70 -21.07
CA MET A 8 -11.73 5.90 -21.03
C MET A 8 -11.34 6.75 -19.82
N ALA A 9 -12.04 7.87 -19.58
CA ALA A 9 -11.81 8.69 -18.40
C ALA A 9 -12.06 7.92 -17.08
N MET A 10 -13.11 7.09 -17.04
CA MET A 10 -13.40 6.22 -15.88
C MET A 10 -12.33 5.14 -15.65
N ASN A 11 -11.77 4.57 -16.72
CA ASN A 11 -10.68 3.61 -16.60
C ASN A 11 -9.40 4.30 -16.11
N THR A 12 -9.04 5.45 -16.68
CA THR A 12 -7.90 6.26 -16.24
C THR A 12 -8.05 6.69 -14.79
N TYR A 13 -9.25 7.10 -14.36
CA TYR A 13 -9.50 7.47 -12.96
C TYR A 13 -9.30 6.30 -12.00
N ARG A 14 -9.76 5.09 -12.35
CA ARG A 14 -9.50 3.88 -11.55
C ARG A 14 -8.01 3.56 -11.47
N GLN A 15 -7.30 3.63 -12.59
CA GLN A 15 -5.85 3.42 -12.62
C GLN A 15 -5.10 4.49 -11.81
N LEU A 16 -5.53 5.75 -11.88
CA LEU A 16 -4.98 6.84 -11.08
C LEU A 16 -5.19 6.58 -9.59
N GLY A 17 -6.39 6.18 -9.18
CA GLY A 17 -6.68 5.84 -7.78
C GLY A 17 -5.79 4.70 -7.25
N ALA A 18 -5.59 3.65 -8.05
CA ALA A 18 -4.69 2.56 -7.71
C ALA A 18 -3.21 3.03 -7.59
N ASN A 19 -2.75 3.85 -8.52
CA ASN A 19 -1.40 4.43 -8.46
C ASN A 19 -1.22 5.35 -7.25
N GLN A 20 -2.20 6.18 -6.93
CA GLN A 20 -2.19 7.05 -5.74
C GLN A 20 -2.04 6.22 -4.46
N ALA A 21 -2.81 5.13 -4.34
CA ALA A 21 -2.72 4.23 -3.19
C ALA A 21 -1.36 3.54 -3.08
N ASN A 22 -0.78 3.11 -4.20
CA ASN A 22 0.55 2.52 -4.24
C ASN A 22 1.64 3.54 -3.84
N THR A 23 1.58 4.76 -4.36
CA THR A 23 2.53 5.83 -3.99
C THR A 23 2.42 6.18 -2.50
N ALA A 24 1.21 6.25 -1.95
CA ALA A 24 1.02 6.48 -0.52
C ALA A 24 1.66 5.37 0.34
N ARG A 25 1.51 4.09 -0.05
CA ARG A 25 2.17 2.97 0.64
C ARG A 25 3.69 3.03 0.53
N SER A 26 4.23 3.40 -0.63
CA SER A 26 5.68 3.57 -0.81
C SER A 26 6.23 4.70 0.07
N LEU A 27 5.51 5.82 0.17
CA LEU A 27 5.85 6.92 1.06
C LEU A 27 5.81 6.49 2.54
N GLU A 28 4.82 5.70 2.95
CA GLU A 28 4.73 5.16 4.31
C GLU A 28 5.95 4.28 4.65
N LYS A 29 6.38 3.42 3.72
CA LYS A 29 7.59 2.58 3.88
C LYS A 29 8.87 3.41 3.92
N LEU A 30 8.98 4.44 3.09
CA LEU A 30 10.13 5.33 3.09
C LEU A 30 10.22 6.14 4.39
N SER A 31 9.09 6.69 4.87
CA SER A 31 9.05 7.53 6.06
C SER A 31 9.31 6.76 7.36
N SER A 32 8.90 5.50 7.44
CA SER A 32 9.13 4.63 8.60
C SER A 32 10.52 3.99 8.58
N GLY A 33 11.14 3.85 7.40
CA GLY A 33 12.34 3.04 7.21
C GLY A 33 12.12 1.54 7.40
N LEU A 34 10.87 1.10 7.62
CA LEU A 34 10.52 -0.29 7.85
C LEU A 34 9.89 -0.89 6.59
N ARG A 35 10.30 -2.12 6.28
CA ARG A 35 9.75 -2.88 5.15
C ARG A 35 8.28 -3.29 5.38
N ILE A 36 7.92 -3.57 6.64
CA ILE A 36 6.60 -4.03 7.07
C ILE A 36 6.08 -3.03 8.10
N ASN A 37 5.07 -2.25 7.71
CA ASN A 37 4.45 -1.25 8.59
C ASN A 37 3.10 -1.70 9.14
N ARG A 38 2.40 -2.56 8.41
CA ARG A 38 1.07 -3.06 8.78
C ARG A 38 1.03 -4.57 8.68
N ALA A 39 0.18 -5.19 9.50
CA ALA A 39 -0.12 -6.61 9.39
C ALA A 39 -0.71 -6.99 8.01
N GLY A 40 -1.30 -6.03 7.29
CA GLY A 40 -1.75 -6.22 5.92
C GLY A 40 -0.65 -6.27 4.86
N ASP A 41 0.57 -5.79 5.16
CA ASP A 41 1.73 -5.92 4.25
C ASP A 41 2.34 -7.33 4.36
N ASP A 42 2.54 -7.83 5.58
CA ASP A 42 3.06 -9.16 5.88
C ASP A 42 2.76 -9.51 7.35
N ALA A 43 1.63 -10.18 7.59
CA ALA A 43 1.20 -10.54 8.94
C ALA A 43 2.20 -11.47 9.65
N ALA A 44 2.76 -12.43 8.92
CA ALA A 44 3.72 -13.39 9.45
C ALA A 44 5.07 -12.73 9.74
N GLY A 45 5.58 -11.92 8.81
CA GLY A 45 6.81 -11.16 8.98
C GLY A 45 6.72 -10.13 10.10
N LEU A 46 5.56 -9.48 10.27
CA LEU A 46 5.32 -8.58 11.40
C LEU A 46 5.37 -9.34 12.74
N ALA A 47 4.64 -10.46 12.86
CA ALA A 47 4.64 -11.27 14.08
C ALA A 47 6.03 -11.80 14.45
N ILE A 48 6.83 -12.21 13.45
CA ILE A 48 8.22 -12.63 13.66
C ILE A 48 9.08 -11.46 14.10
N SER A 49 8.94 -10.29 13.47
CA SER A 49 9.72 -9.10 13.81
C SER A 49 9.46 -8.61 15.24
N GLU A 50 8.20 -8.67 15.69
CA GLU A 50 7.81 -8.37 17.07
C GLU A 50 8.33 -9.42 18.06
N LYS A 51 8.24 -10.73 17.72
CA LYS A 51 8.85 -11.79 18.51
C LYS A 51 10.37 -11.60 18.67
N MET A 52 11.07 -11.26 17.59
CA MET A 52 12.51 -10.99 17.62
C MET A 52 12.84 -9.75 18.45
N ARG A 53 12.05 -8.68 18.33
CA ARG A 53 12.19 -7.48 19.17
C ARG A 53 12.07 -7.82 20.66
N GLY A 54 11.11 -8.67 21.02
CA GLY A 54 10.93 -9.15 22.40
C GLY A 54 12.00 -10.12 22.90
N GLN A 55 12.83 -10.69 22.02
CA GLN A 55 14.00 -11.50 22.41
C GLN A 55 15.28 -10.66 22.60
N ILE A 56 15.32 -9.46 22.01
CA ILE A 56 16.45 -8.53 22.10
C ILE A 56 16.34 -7.64 23.35
N GLN A 57 15.13 -7.45 23.88
CA GLN A 57 14.87 -6.74 25.14
C GLN A 57 15.01 -7.63 26.37
#